data_AF-A0A2W4M9K9-F1
#
_entry.id   AF-A0A2W4M9K9-F1
#
_cell.length_a   1.000
_cell.length_b   1.000
_cell.length_c   1.000
_cell.angle_alpha   90.00
_cell.angle_beta   90.00
_cell.angle_gamma   90.00
#
_symmetry.space_group_name_H-M   'P 1'
#
loop_
_entity.id
_entity.type
_entity.pdbx_description
1 polymer ?
#
loop_
_entity_poly.entity_id
_entity_poly.type
_entity_poly.pdbx_seq_one_letter_code
_entity_poly.pdbx_strand_id
1 'polypeptide(L)'
;LRQGPGHLVGTALPGTLGTAVVSGHRPTWGPPFNRIDELAPGDEIVVDTATGRHVYAVTETFIVSPTDTWVADSPEDPVAWLTLTACHPKGSARQRVIVRAELVGGPNAAFVSELSAGIDPDL
;
A
#
# COMPACT_ATOMS: atom_id res chain seq x y z
N LEU A 1 -7.53 9.12 12.76
CA LEU A 1 -7.23 7.71 13.09
C LEU A 1 -6.74 7.62 14.53
N ARG A 2 -7.59 7.26 15.50
CA ARG A 2 -7.18 7.33 16.92
C ARG A 2 -6.44 6.09 17.44
N GLN A 3 -6.49 4.96 16.72
CA GLN A 3 -6.06 3.65 17.25
C GLN A 3 -5.08 2.87 16.35
N GLY A 4 -4.70 3.40 15.18
CA GLY A 4 -3.78 2.73 14.25
C GLY A 4 -4.03 3.13 12.79
N PRO A 5 -3.30 2.55 11.84
CA PRO A 5 -3.61 2.68 10.42
C PRO A 5 -5.02 2.16 10.10
N GLY A 6 -5.67 2.75 9.10
CA GLY A 6 -7.01 2.36 8.65
C GLY A 6 -7.04 2.13 7.15
N HIS A 7 -7.69 1.04 6.74
CA HIS A 7 -8.00 0.78 5.33
C HIS A 7 -9.03 1.80 4.82
N LEU A 8 -8.86 2.25 3.58
CA LEU A 8 -9.79 3.13 2.90
C LEU A 8 -10.93 2.32 2.28
N VAL A 9 -12.13 2.49 2.82
CA VAL A 9 -13.34 1.86 2.30
C VAL A 9 -13.53 2.19 0.81
N GLY A 10 -13.85 1.17 0.02
CA GLY A 10 -14.02 1.28 -1.43
C GLY A 10 -12.76 0.96 -2.24
N THR A 11 -11.61 0.76 -1.59
CA THR A 11 -10.39 0.24 -2.23
C THR A 11 -10.29 -1.28 -2.05
N ALA A 12 -9.43 -1.95 -2.82
CA ALA A 12 -9.25 -3.40 -2.74
C ALA A 12 -8.80 -3.82 -1.34
N LEU A 13 -9.02 -5.08 -0.97
CA LEU A 13 -8.50 -5.61 0.28
C LEU A 13 -7.00 -5.95 0.12
N PRO A 14 -6.19 -5.86 1.20
CA PRO A 14 -4.82 -6.36 1.14
C PRO A 14 -4.80 -7.84 0.73
N GLY A 15 -3.92 -8.15 -0.21
CA GLY A 15 -3.77 -9.42 -0.90
C GLY A 15 -4.52 -9.49 -2.22
N THR A 16 -5.60 -8.75 -2.42
CA THR A 16 -6.46 -8.92 -3.61
C THR A 16 -6.01 -8.06 -4.80
N LEU A 17 -6.41 -8.46 -6.01
CA LEU A 17 -6.20 -7.68 -7.23
C LEU A 17 -6.70 -6.24 -7.10
N GLY A 18 -5.95 -5.30 -7.67
CA GLY A 18 -6.18 -3.87 -7.52
C GLY A 18 -5.40 -3.27 -6.37
N THR A 19 -5.74 -2.04 -5.99
CA THR A 19 -4.99 -1.29 -4.96
C THR A 19 -5.73 -1.27 -3.63
N ALA A 20 -5.07 -1.76 -2.58
CA ALA A 20 -5.48 -1.56 -1.20
C ALA A 20 -4.84 -0.28 -0.65
N VAL A 21 -5.65 0.65 -0.14
CA VAL A 21 -5.14 1.91 0.43
C VAL A 21 -5.23 1.86 1.96
N VAL A 22 -4.13 2.13 2.63
CA VAL A 22 -4.05 2.23 4.09
C VAL A 22 -3.53 3.61 4.49
N SER A 23 -4.33 4.35 5.23
CA SER A 23 -3.95 5.64 5.79
C SER A 23 -3.45 5.50 7.22
N GLY A 24 -2.44 6.29 7.60
CA GLY A 24 -1.96 6.36 8.98
C GLY A 24 -1.62 7.78 9.40
N HIS A 25 -1.67 8.04 10.71
CA HIS A 25 -1.15 9.30 11.23
C HIS A 25 0.39 9.31 11.18
N ARG A 26 0.94 10.46 10.82
CA ARG A 26 2.38 10.75 10.84
C ARG A 26 2.67 11.77 11.93
N PRO A 27 2.72 11.35 13.21
CA PRO A 27 3.09 12.25 14.29
C PRO A 27 4.59 12.61 14.19
N THR A 28 4.99 13.66 14.90
CA THR A 28 6.41 14.04 15.00
C THR A 28 7.24 12.93 15.65
N TRP A 29 6.64 12.23 16.63
CA TRP A 29 7.26 11.15 17.40
C TRP A 29 6.30 9.97 17.56
N GLY A 30 6.83 8.75 17.46
CA GLY A 30 6.08 7.52 17.70
C GLY A 30 5.26 6.99 16.51
N PRO A 31 4.64 5.81 16.64
CA PRO A 31 3.87 5.15 15.59
C PRO A 31 2.58 5.93 15.22
N PRO A 32 1.90 5.59 14.10
CA PRO A 32 2.20 4.47 13.20
C PRO A 32 3.13 4.81 12.04
N PHE A 33 3.02 6.00 11.42
CA PHE A 33 3.73 6.32 10.16
C PHE A 33 4.72 7.49 10.29
N ASN A 34 5.36 7.68 11.46
CA ASN A 34 6.35 8.76 11.63
C ASN A 34 7.61 8.60 10.76
N ARG A 35 7.93 7.38 10.29
CA ARG A 35 9.11 7.07 9.46
C ARG A 35 8.74 6.53 8.08
N ILE A 36 7.48 6.68 7.66
CA ILE A 36 7.00 6.16 6.37
C ILE A 36 7.79 6.71 5.17
N ASP A 37 8.34 7.91 5.29
CA ASP A 37 9.17 8.57 4.27
C ASP A 37 10.59 8.00 4.18
N GLU A 38 10.96 7.05 5.03
CA GLU A 38 12.23 6.35 4.99
C GLU A 38 12.15 5.03 4.22
N LEU A 39 10.95 4.59 3.85
CA LEU A 39 10.76 3.39 3.03
C LEU A 39 11.28 3.63 1.61
N ALA A 40 12.09 2.71 1.12
CA ALA A 40 12.75 2.75 -0.16
C ALA A 40 12.40 1.51 -1.01
N PRO A 41 12.59 1.57 -2.35
CA PRO A 41 12.32 0.42 -3.21
C PRO A 41 13.05 -0.84 -2.74
N GLY A 42 12.31 -1.95 -2.67
CA GLY A 42 12.79 -3.24 -2.16
C GLY A 42 12.55 -3.49 -0.66
N ASP A 43 12.19 -2.48 0.13
CA ASP A 43 11.77 -2.69 1.52
C ASP A 43 10.47 -3.50 1.59
N GLU A 44 10.36 -4.38 2.57
CA GLU A 44 9.17 -5.21 2.75
C GLU A 44 8.14 -4.55 3.70
N ILE A 45 6.88 -4.58 3.29
CA ILE A 45 5.72 -4.24 4.12
C ILE A 45 4.90 -5.51 4.32
N VAL A 46 4.71 -5.89 5.58
CA VAL A 46 3.94 -7.07 5.95
C VAL A 46 2.55 -6.65 6.44
N VAL A 47 1.51 -7.23 5.83
CA VAL A 47 0.11 -7.00 6.20
C VAL A 47 -0.53 -8.33 6.62
N ASP A 48 -0.83 -8.45 7.91
CA ASP A 48 -1.57 -9.58 8.47
C ASP A 48 -3.08 -9.32 8.35
N THR A 49 -3.79 -10.20 7.64
CA THR A 49 -5.25 -10.17 7.48
C THR A 49 -5.89 -11.45 8.01
N ALA A 50 -7.22 -11.54 7.96
CA ALA A 50 -7.93 -12.78 8.29
C ALA A 50 -7.62 -13.94 7.31
N THR A 51 -7.16 -13.63 6.09
CA THR A 51 -6.82 -14.63 5.06
C THR A 51 -5.36 -15.05 5.10
N GLY A 52 -4.50 -14.29 5.80
CA GLY A 52 -3.12 -14.65 6.05
C GLY A 52 -2.17 -13.45 6.01
N ARG A 53 -0.88 -13.77 6.01
CA ARG A 53 0.21 -12.80 5.93
C ARG A 53 0.54 -12.48 4.47
N HIS A 54 0.48 -11.22 4.10
CA HIS A 54 0.82 -10.72 2.77
C HIS A 54 2.09 -9.87 2.86
N VAL A 55 3.04 -10.12 1.97
CA VAL A 55 4.32 -9.40 1.90
C VAL A 55 4.32 -8.58 0.63
N TYR A 56 4.54 -7.28 0.78
CA TYR A 56 4.64 -6.33 -0.31
C TYR A 56 6.05 -5.76 -0.40
N ALA A 57 6.61 -5.64 -1.59
CA ALA A 57 7.88 -4.94 -1.81
C ALA A 57 7.60 -3.51 -2.25
N VAL A 58 8.18 -2.53 -1.57
CA VAL A 58 8.06 -1.12 -1.95
C VAL A 58 8.63 -0.92 -3.35
N THR A 59 7.93 -0.18 -4.17
CA THR A 59 8.36 0.19 -5.53
C THR A 59 8.76 1.66 -5.60
N GLU A 60 8.05 2.54 -4.89
CA GLU A 60 8.33 3.97 -4.86
C GLU A 60 7.76 4.68 -3.62
N THR A 61 8.39 5.80 -3.26
CA THR A 61 7.95 6.73 -2.21
C THR A 61 7.99 8.16 -2.75
N PHE A 62 6.88 8.89 -2.68
CA PHE A 62 6.76 10.24 -3.25
C PHE A 62 5.77 11.14 -2.50
N ILE A 63 5.77 12.44 -2.82
CA ILE A 63 4.92 13.46 -2.18
C ILE A 63 3.89 14.00 -3.18
N VAL A 64 2.63 14.09 -2.76
CA VAL A 64 1.49 14.56 -3.58
C VAL A 64 0.65 15.64 -2.90
N SER A 65 -0.26 16.26 -3.66
CA SER A 65 -1.31 17.13 -3.13
C SER A 65 -2.33 16.31 -2.31
N PRO A 66 -2.94 16.84 -1.24
CA PRO A 66 -3.99 16.15 -0.50
C PRO A 66 -5.25 15.83 -1.32
N THR A 67 -5.42 16.48 -2.47
CA THR A 67 -6.55 16.29 -3.40
C THR A 67 -6.26 15.28 -4.52
N ASP A 68 -5.05 14.75 -4.59
CA ASP A 68 -4.65 13.80 -5.63
C ASP A 68 -5.21 12.42 -5.31
N THR A 69 -6.37 12.10 -5.87
CA THR A 69 -7.09 10.85 -5.60
C THR A 69 -6.55 9.66 -6.40
N TRP A 70 -5.82 9.92 -7.49
CA TRP A 70 -5.25 8.89 -8.38
C TRP A 70 -4.27 7.94 -7.68
N VAL A 71 -3.79 8.31 -6.49
CA VAL A 71 -2.93 7.44 -5.66
C VAL A 71 -3.64 6.16 -5.18
N ALA A 72 -4.98 6.13 -5.25
CA ALA A 72 -5.79 4.96 -4.96
C ALA A 72 -6.00 4.05 -6.19
N ASP A 73 -5.61 4.50 -7.38
CA ASP A 73 -5.73 3.73 -8.62
C ASP A 73 -4.58 2.72 -8.74
N SER A 74 -4.85 1.57 -9.35
CA SER A 74 -3.81 0.60 -9.75
C SER A 74 -2.84 1.25 -10.73
N PRO A 75 -1.53 1.25 -10.44
CA PRO A 75 -0.52 1.59 -11.44
C PRO A 75 -0.56 0.66 -12.65
N GLU A 76 -0.74 -0.63 -12.36
CA GLU A 76 -0.77 -1.72 -13.36
C GLU A 76 -1.78 -2.78 -12.92
N ASP A 77 -2.55 -3.29 -13.88
CA ASP A 77 -3.49 -4.40 -13.68
C ASP A 77 -2.99 -5.62 -14.50
N PRO A 78 -3.25 -6.87 -14.05
CA PRO A 78 -3.95 -7.27 -12.83
C PRO A 78 -2.96 -7.56 -11.67
N VAL A 79 -2.35 -6.53 -11.10
CA VAL A 79 -1.41 -6.66 -9.98
C VAL A 79 -2.09 -6.28 -8.66
N ALA A 80 -1.69 -6.91 -7.55
CA ALA A 80 -2.16 -6.55 -6.21
C ALA A 80 -1.21 -5.52 -5.57
N TRP A 81 -1.72 -4.30 -5.40
CA TRP A 81 -0.96 -3.15 -4.90
C TRP A 81 -1.36 -2.78 -3.47
N LEU A 82 -0.40 -2.22 -2.74
CA LEU A 82 -0.60 -1.55 -1.47
C LEU A 82 -0.12 -0.11 -1.58
N THR A 83 -1.02 0.84 -1.29
CA THR A 83 -0.68 2.26 -1.13
C THR A 83 -0.79 2.64 0.35
N LEU A 84 0.33 3.04 0.95
CA LEU A 84 0.33 3.67 2.27
C LEU A 84 0.29 5.20 2.12
N THR A 85 -0.53 5.88 2.93
CA THR A 85 -0.62 7.35 2.89
C THR A 85 -0.60 8.00 4.28
N ALA A 86 0.16 9.09 4.40
CA ALA A 86 0.22 9.89 5.61
C ALA A 86 0.38 11.39 5.31
N CYS A 87 0.16 12.26 6.31
CA CYS A 87 0.41 13.70 6.16
C CYS A 87 1.90 14.01 5.97
N HIS A 88 2.22 15.03 5.16
CA HIS A 88 3.57 15.55 4.97
C HIS A 88 3.59 17.09 4.87
N PRO A 89 4.64 17.76 5.36
CA PRO A 89 5.69 17.26 6.27
C PRO A 89 5.16 16.96 7.69
N LYS A 90 6.00 16.45 8.60
CA LYS A 90 5.59 16.19 10.00
C LYS A 90 5.00 17.45 10.63
N GLY A 91 3.87 17.31 11.33
CA GLY A 91 3.16 18.45 11.94
C GLY A 91 2.37 19.32 10.94
N SER A 92 2.27 18.92 9.68
CA SER A 92 1.50 19.62 8.64
C SER A 92 0.64 18.64 7.86
N ALA A 93 -0.47 19.13 7.29
CA ALA A 93 -1.36 18.36 6.39
C ALA A 93 -1.38 18.96 4.97
N ARG A 94 -0.38 19.77 4.61
CA ARG A 94 -0.30 20.45 3.32
C ARG A 94 -0.11 19.51 2.14
N GLN A 95 0.53 18.37 2.37
CA GLN A 95 0.81 17.35 1.37
C GLN A 95 0.59 15.96 1.96
N ARG A 96 0.69 14.94 1.11
CA ARG A 96 0.72 13.54 1.54
C ARG A 96 2.04 12.91 1.12
N VAL A 97 2.60 12.09 1.99
CA VAL A 97 3.61 11.10 1.61
C VAL A 97 2.88 9.82 1.22
N ILE A 98 3.27 9.26 0.09
CA ILE A 98 2.71 8.05 -0.51
C ILE A 98 3.83 7.03 -0.64
N VAL A 99 3.55 5.79 -0.27
CA VAL A 99 4.41 4.65 -0.54
C VAL A 99 3.58 3.66 -1.34
N ARG A 100 4.10 3.22 -2.47
CA ARG A 100 3.52 2.14 -3.27
C ARG A 100 4.35 0.89 -3.12
N ALA A 101 3.66 -0.24 -3.05
CA ALA A 101 4.27 -1.54 -2.92
C ALA A 101 3.45 -2.60 -3.65
N GLU A 102 4.14 -3.57 -4.24
CA GLU A 102 3.55 -4.67 -5.00
C GLU A 102 3.58 -5.96 -4.19
N LEU A 103 2.55 -6.79 -4.29
CA LEU A 103 2.48 -8.08 -3.59
C LEU A 103 3.56 -9.03 -4.13
N VAL A 104 4.46 -9.48 -3.27
CA VAL A 104 5.55 -10.43 -3.62
C VAL A 104 5.47 -11.75 -2.86
N GLY A 105 4.59 -11.84 -1.85
CA GLY A 105 4.43 -13.06 -1.06
C GLY A 105 3.12 -13.12 -0.28
N GLY A 106 2.70 -14.34 0.07
CA GLY A 106 1.47 -14.60 0.80
C GLY A 106 0.60 -15.68 0.15
N PRO A 107 -0.57 -15.99 0.74
CA PRO A 107 -1.41 -17.12 0.33
C PRO A 107 -1.84 -17.12 -1.14
N ASN A 108 -1.93 -15.95 -1.76
CA ASN A 108 -2.41 -15.78 -3.13
C ASN A 108 -1.41 -15.09 -4.06
N ALA A 109 -0.17 -14.87 -3.61
CA ALA A 109 0.84 -14.17 -4.42
C ALA A 109 1.17 -14.91 -5.73
N ALA A 110 1.25 -16.25 -5.69
CA ALA A 110 1.48 -17.06 -6.89
C ALA A 110 0.38 -16.86 -7.95
N PHE A 111 -0.88 -16.91 -7.52
CA PHE A 111 -2.03 -16.71 -8.40
C PHE A 111 -2.07 -15.30 -9.00
N VAL A 112 -1.79 -14.27 -8.20
CA VAL A 112 -1.70 -12.89 -8.69
C VAL A 112 -0.56 -12.74 -9.70
N SER A 113 0.59 -13.36 -9.45
CA SER A 113 1.73 -13.35 -10.35
C SER A 113 1.40 -14.04 -11.69
N GLU A 114 0.74 -15.20 -11.67
CA GLU A 114 0.32 -15.93 -12.88
C GLU A 114 -0.68 -15.13 -13.72
N LEU A 115 -1.69 -14.51 -13.08
CA LEU A 115 -2.64 -13.63 -13.75
C LEU A 115 -1.96 -12.40 -14.36
N SER A 116 -1.01 -11.80 -13.65
CA SER A 116 -0.24 -10.64 -14.16
C SER A 116 0.65 -11.01 -15.34
N ALA A 117 1.14 -12.25 -15.40
CA ALA A 117 1.92 -12.78 -16.51
C ALA A 117 1.07 -13.14 -17.74
N GLY A 118 -0.26 -12.98 -17.69
CA GLY A 118 -1.17 -13.33 -18.78
C GLY A 118 -1.33 -14.84 -18.98
N ILE A 119 -1.00 -15.64 -17.96
CA ILE A 119 -1.23 -17.09 -17.98
C ILE A 119 -2.66 -17.34 -17.52
N ASP A 120 -3.45 -18.02 -18.37
CA ASP A 120 -4.79 -18.48 -18.04
C ASP A 120 -4.72 -19.51 -16.90
N PRO A 121 -5.30 -19.24 -15.71
CA PRO A 121 -5.23 -20.14 -14.57
C PRO A 121 -6.00 -21.46 -14.77
N ASP A 122 -6.77 -21.58 -15.86
CA ASP A 122 -7.57 -22.76 -16.21
C ASP A 122 -6.93 -23.66 -17.29
N LEU A 123 -5.65 -23.46 -17.67
CA LEU A 123 -4.90 -24.31 -18.62
C LEU A 123 -4.05 -25.41 -17.97
#